data_AF-A0A1N6VU07-F1
#
_entry.id   AF-A0A1N6VU07-F1
#
_cell.length_a   1.000
_cell.length_b   1.000
_cell.length_c   1.000
_cell.angle_alpha   90.00
_cell.angle_beta   90.00
_cell.angle_gamma   90.00
#
_symmetry.space_group_name_H-M   'P 1'
#
loop_
_entity.id
_entity.type
_entity.pdbx_description
1 polymer ?
#
loop_
_entity_poly.entity_id
_entity_poly.type
_entity_poly.pdbx_seq_one_letter_code
_entity_poly.pdbx_strand_id
1 'polypeptide(L)'
;MDNHTSIKLTVGGVPHYMVLPSRLDIGIYAGSCQQLGKQPAYKTTQANSVDYPSLASHTQHWAQAPVALSELTKGDYVLLVRASPADRNRPLFCGNIHAG
;
A
#
# COMPACT_ATOMS: atom_id res chain seq x y z
N MET A 1 -5.71 17.60 15.10
CA MET A 1 -5.65 16.13 15.15
C MET A 1 -5.76 15.68 13.71
N ASP A 2 -4.63 15.44 13.06
CA ASP A 2 -4.64 15.06 11.65
C ASP A 2 -5.19 13.64 11.55
N ASN A 3 -6.43 13.50 11.06
CA ASN A 3 -7.13 12.21 10.89
C ASN A 3 -6.55 11.44 9.70
N HIS A 4 -5.24 11.19 9.73
CA HIS A 4 -4.49 10.56 8.65
C HIS A 4 -3.79 9.31 9.18
N THR A 5 -3.75 8.27 8.34
CA THR A 5 -3.01 7.04 8.61
C THR A 5 -1.81 6.98 7.67
N SER A 6 -0.61 6.92 8.25
CA SER A 6 0.63 6.68 7.52
C SER A 6 0.83 5.19 7.30
N ILE A 7 1.11 4.81 6.05
CA ILE A 7 1.32 3.44 5.61
C ILE A 7 2.79 3.34 5.17
N LYS A 8 3.56 2.48 5.82
CA LYS A 8 4.95 2.17 5.44
C LYS A 8 5.03 0.72 4.97
N LEU A 9 5.46 0.53 3.72
CA LEU A 9 5.70 -0.79 3.13
C LEU A 9 7.20 -0.99 2.98
N THR A 10 7.69 -2.16 3.39
CA THR A 10 9.05 -2.62 3.09
C THR A 10 8.94 -3.82 2.17
N VAL A 11 9.43 -3.68 0.94
CA VAL A 11 9.30 -4.69 -0.12
C VAL A 11 10.67 -5.28 -0.37
N GLY A 12 10.85 -6.55 -0.02
CA GLY A 12 12.08 -7.30 -0.25
C GLY A 12 12.04 -8.13 -1.53
N GLY A 13 13.21 -8.60 -1.97
CA GLY A 13 13.33 -9.57 -3.06
C GLY A 13 13.23 -8.97 -4.46
N VAL A 14 13.37 -7.64 -4.59
CA VAL A 14 13.43 -6.95 -5.87
C VAL A 14 14.82 -7.15 -6.48
N PRO A 15 14.96 -7.78 -7.65
CA PRO A 15 16.25 -7.93 -8.31
C PRO A 15 16.86 -6.58 -8.67
N HIS A 16 18.16 -6.42 -8.44
CA HIS A 16 18.91 -5.17 -8.65
C HIS A 16 18.89 -4.61 -10.09
N TYR A 17 18.50 -5.42 -11.07
CA TYR A 17 18.40 -5.04 -12.48
C TYR A 17 16.99 -4.55 -12.91
N MET A 18 16.00 -4.58 -12.01
CA MET A 18 14.71 -3.93 -12.30
C MET A 18 14.88 -2.41 -12.22
N VAL A 19 14.64 -1.75 -13.35
CA VAL A 19 15.07 -0.36 -13.63
C VAL A 19 14.39 0.70 -12.75
N LEU A 20 13.28 0.38 -12.08
CA LEU A 20 12.76 1.21 -10.99
C LEU A 20 12.06 0.30 -9.97
N PRO A 21 12.13 0.61 -8.66
CA PRO A 21 11.17 0.10 -7.69
C PRO A 21 9.79 0.33 -8.28
N SER A 22 9.05 -0.74 -8.48
CA SER A 22 7.74 -0.72 -9.12
C SER A 22 6.91 0.40 -8.50
N ARG A 23 6.28 1.24 -9.32
CA ARG A 23 5.37 2.28 -8.81
C ARG A 23 4.16 1.56 -8.19
N LEU A 24 4.21 1.30 -6.88
CA LEU A 24 3.17 0.54 -6.21
C LEU A 24 1.94 1.39 -5.95
N ASP A 25 0.81 1.01 -6.52
CA ASP A 25 -0.47 1.61 -6.17
C ASP A 25 -1.00 1.01 -4.86
N ILE A 26 -1.27 1.86 -3.88
CA ILE A 26 -1.72 1.44 -2.55
C ILE A 26 -3.14 1.96 -2.36
N GLY A 27 -4.08 1.07 -2.06
CA GLY A 27 -5.48 1.43 -1.86
C GLY A 27 -6.08 0.74 -0.65
N ILE A 28 -7.00 1.44 0.01
CA ILE A 28 -7.82 0.87 1.09
C ILE A 28 -9.19 0.59 0.52
N TYR A 29 -9.66 -0.65 0.66
CA TYR A 29 -10.96 -1.11 0.18
C TYR A 29 -11.78 -1.65 1.33
N ALA A 30 -13.10 -1.44 1.29
CA ALA A 30 -14.02 -2.11 2.20
C ALA A 30 -14.20 -3.58 1.79
N GLY A 31 -14.48 -4.44 2.78
CA GLY A 31 -14.72 -5.87 2.60
C GLY A 31 -13.49 -6.72 2.94
N SER A 32 -13.25 -7.74 2.12
CA SER A 32 -12.14 -8.70 2.28
C SER A 32 -11.35 -8.86 0.98
N CYS A 33 -10.20 -9.52 1.04
CA CYS A 33 -9.38 -9.79 -0.16
C CYS A 33 -10.09 -10.66 -1.21
N GLN A 34 -11.07 -11.47 -0.81
CA GLN A 34 -11.91 -12.27 -1.70
C GLN A 34 -13.08 -11.48 -2.28
N GLN A 35 -13.55 -10.45 -1.56
CA GLN A 35 -14.69 -9.64 -1.94
C GLN A 35 -14.42 -8.16 -1.67
N LEU A 36 -13.61 -7.56 -2.54
CA LEU A 36 -13.27 -6.15 -2.49
C LEU A 36 -14.46 -5.28 -2.92
N GLY A 37 -14.63 -4.13 -2.25
CA GLY A 37 -15.51 -3.07 -2.74
C GLY A 37 -15.16 -2.63 -4.18
N LYS A 38 -16.15 -2.17 -4.93
CA LYS A 38 -16.00 -1.77 -6.35
C LYS A 38 -15.00 -0.63 -6.57
N GLN A 39 -14.75 0.19 -5.54
CA GLN A 39 -13.84 1.33 -5.57
C GLN A 39 -13.10 1.43 -4.23
N PRO A 40 -11.92 2.08 -4.18
CA PRO A 40 -11.24 2.35 -2.92
C PRO A 40 -12.14 3.16 -2.00
N ALA A 41 -12.23 2.75 -0.73
CA ALA A 41 -12.91 3.52 0.30
C ALA A 41 -12.17 4.83 0.60
N TYR A 42 -10.83 4.79 0.53
CA TYR A 42 -9.97 5.95 0.72
C TYR A 42 -8.88 5.97 -0.36
N LYS A 43 -8.68 7.14 -0.97
CA LYS A 43 -7.55 7.37 -1.88
C LYS A 43 -6.31 7.62 -1.05
N THR A 44 -5.26 6.84 -1.27
CA THR A 44 -3.98 7.11 -0.64
C THR A 44 -3.16 8.07 -1.51
N THR A 45 -2.42 8.95 -0.86
CA THR A 45 -1.44 9.82 -1.52
C THR A 45 -0.08 9.20 -1.29
N GLN A 46 0.62 8.85 -2.36
CA GLN A 46 2.00 8.38 -2.27
C GLN A 46 2.90 9.51 -1.77
N ALA A 47 3.55 9.29 -0.64
CA ALA A 47 4.64 10.13 -0.21
C ALA A 47 5.87 9.62 -0.94
N ASN A 48 6.21 10.26 -2.06
CA ASN A 48 7.34 9.90 -2.93
C ASN A 48 8.64 9.84 -2.14
N SER A 49 8.99 8.66 -1.66
CA SER A 49 10.35 8.29 -1.30
C SER A 49 10.41 6.81 -1.55
N VAL A 50 11.16 6.41 -2.57
CA VAL A 50 11.78 5.11 -2.48
C VAL A 50 13.13 5.41 -1.89
N ASP A 51 13.30 5.10 -0.61
CA ASP A 51 14.64 5.08 -0.07
C ASP A 51 15.31 3.85 -0.68
N TYR A 52 16.40 4.09 -1.40
CA TYR A 52 17.26 3.08 -1.97
C TYR A 52 18.52 3.11 -1.10
N PRO A 53 18.52 2.46 0.08
CA PRO A 53 19.78 2.28 0.77
C PRO A 53 20.67 1.54 -0.22
N SER A 54 21.82 2.12 -0.55
CA SER A 54 22.69 1.75 -1.68
C SER A 54 23.21 0.31 -1.69
N LEU A 55 22.76 -0.53 -0.75
CA LEU A 55 23.10 -1.94 -0.54
C LEU A 55 21.92 -2.80 -0.06
N ALA A 56 20.71 -2.26 0.08
CA ALA A 56 19.56 -3.00 0.59
C ALA A 56 18.83 -3.76 -0.53
N SER A 57 18.58 -5.05 -0.33
CA SER A 57 17.70 -5.88 -1.17
C SER A 57 16.21 -5.60 -0.99
N HIS A 58 15.88 -4.45 -0.38
CA HIS A 58 14.52 -4.01 -0.11
C HIS A 58 14.31 -2.54 -0.44
N THR A 59 13.12 -2.22 -0.92
CA THR A 59 12.66 -0.85 -1.18
C THR A 59 11.61 -0.47 -0.15
N GLN A 60 11.64 0.77 0.30
CA GLN A 60 10.61 1.30 1.20
C GLN A 60 9.66 2.20 0.42
N HIS A 61 8.37 2.11 0.72
CA HIS A 61 7.33 2.95 0.14
C HIS A 61 6.47 3.54 1.25
N TRP A 62 6.04 4.79 1.06
CA TRP A 62 5.17 5.49 1.98
C TRP A 62 3.92 5.99 1.27
N ALA A 63 2.80 5.87 1.95
CA ALA A 63 1.54 6.47 1.54
C ALA A 63 0.78 7.00 2.76
N GLN A 64 -0.13 7.92 2.52
CA GLN A 64 -1.02 8.45 3.55
C GLN A 64 -2.46 8.29 3.10
N ALA A 65 -3.31 7.81 4.00
CA ALA A 65 -4.75 7.75 3.81
C ALA A 65 -5.43 8.81 4.71
N PRO A 66 -6.41 9.58 4.20
CA PRO A 66 -7.12 10.61 4.96
C PRO A 66 -8.21 9.99 5.84
N VAL A 67 -7.81 9.07 6.73
CA VAL A 67 -8.69 8.33 7.65
C VAL A 67 -7.91 8.00 8.92
N ALA A 68 -8.60 7.96 10.06
CA ALA A 68 -8.00 7.55 11.33
C ALA A 68 -7.76 6.04 11.37
N LEU A 69 -6.62 5.61 11.93
CA LEU A 69 -6.28 4.19 12.05
C LEU A 69 -7.34 3.40 12.84
N SER A 70 -7.97 4.03 13.85
CA SER A 70 -9.03 3.43 14.65
C SER A 70 -10.31 3.14 13.88
N GLU A 71 -10.59 3.87 12.80
CA GLU A 71 -11.71 3.56 11.90
C GLU A 71 -11.37 2.36 11.00
N LEU A 72 -10.13 2.30 10.53
CA LEU A 72 -9.64 1.20 9.69
C LEU A 72 -9.61 -0.13 10.43
N THR A 73 -9.18 -0.15 11.70
CA THR A 73 -9.03 -1.39 12.47
C THR A 73 -10.33 -1.93 13.06
N LYS A 74 -11.36 -1.09 13.17
CA LYS A 74 -12.71 -1.50 13.65
C LYS A 74 -13.63 -1.94 12.51
N GLY A 75 -13.39 -1.44 11.29
CA GLY A 75 -14.17 -1.79 10.12
C GLY A 75 -13.60 -2.98 9.35
N ASP A 76 -14.39 -3.47 8.39
CA ASP A 76 -13.94 -4.46 7.42
C ASP A 76 -13.20 -3.75 6.29
N TYR A 77 -11.92 -3.44 6.51
CA TYR A 77 -11.04 -2.84 5.51
C TYR A 77 -9.85 -3.72 5.19
N VAL A 78 -9.42 -3.65 3.93
CA VAL A 78 -8.20 -4.30 3.46
C VAL A 78 -7.28 -3.29 2.80
N LEU A 79 -5.99 -3.52 2.99
CA LEU A 79 -4.92 -2.85 2.26
C LEU A 79 -4.59 -3.68 1.01
N LEU A 80 -4.84 -3.12 -0.16
CA LEU A 80 -4.46 -3.71 -1.44
C LEU A 80 -3.25 -2.96 -2.00
N VAL A 81 -2.19 -3.71 -2.30
CA VAL A 81 -1.00 -3.21 -3.00
C VAL A 81 -0.95 -3.83 -4.39
N ARG A 82 -0.89 -2.98 -5.41
CA ARG A 82 -0.84 -3.38 -6.81
C ARG A 82 0.39 -2.83 -7.49
N ALA A 83 0.80 -3.52 -8.54
CA ALA A 83 1.76 -2.96 -9.48
C ALA A 83 1.12 -1.75 -10.20
N SER A 84 1.95 -0.89 -10.78
CA SER A 84 1.47 0.31 -11.47
C SER A 84 0.59 -0.02 -12.69
N PRO A 85 -0.14 0.95 -13.25
CA PRO A 85 -0.80 0.77 -14.54
C PRO A 85 0.16 0.34 -15.65
N ALA A 86 1.41 0.82 -15.63
CA ALA A 86 2.45 0.39 -16.57
C ALA A 86 2.82 -1.10 -16.40
N ASP A 87 2.62 -1.65 -15.20
CA ASP A 87 2.86 -3.04 -14.83
C ASP A 87 1.58 -3.89 -14.79
N ARG A 88 0.52 -3.43 -15.47
CA ARG A 88 -0.80 -4.09 -15.62
C ARG A 88 -1.67 -4.18 -14.36
N ASN A 89 -1.47 -3.30 -13.36
CA ASN A 89 -2.32 -3.25 -12.15
C ASN A 89 -2.47 -4.59 -11.40
N ARG A 90 -1.49 -5.50 -11.52
CA ARG A 90 -1.60 -6.82 -10.89
C ARG A 90 -1.64 -6.67 -9.36
N PRO A 91 -2.49 -7.42 -8.63
CA PRO A 91 -2.42 -7.47 -7.18
C PRO A 91 -1.11 -8.16 -6.75
N LEU A 92 -0.36 -7.50 -5.88
CA LEU A 92 0.89 -8.03 -5.32
C LEU A 92 0.70 -8.48 -3.88
N PHE A 93 -0.13 -7.75 -3.12
CA PHE A 93 -0.45 -8.07 -1.74
C PHE A 93 -1.88 -7.61 -1.43
N CYS A 94 -2.58 -8.40 -0.62
CA CYS A 94 -3.83 -7.99 0.00
C CYS A 94 -3.83 -8.49 1.44
N GLY A 95 -4.16 -7.62 2.38
CA GLY A 95 -4.25 -7.98 3.79
C GLY A 95 -5.33 -7.18 4.51
N ASN A 96 -6.05 -7.83 5.41
CA ASN A 96 -7.03 -7.17 6.26
C ASN A 96 -6.33 -6.26 7.27
N ILE A 97 -6.95 -5.13 7.59
CA ILE A 97 -6.44 -4.17 8.56
C ILE A 97 -7.12 -4.47 9.90
N HIS A 98 -6.34 -4.93 10.86
CA HIS A 98 -6.82 -5.22 12.21
C HIS A 98 -5.91 -4.56 13.25
N ALA A 99 -6.46 -4.30 14.44
CA ALA A 99 -5.63 -3.99 15.59
C ALA A 99 -4.80 -5.22 15.96
N GLY A 100 -3.51 -5.02 16.21
CA GLY A 100 -2.61 -6.06 16.72
C GLY A 100 -2.78 -6.33 18.20
#